data_AF-A0A2X1PSI0-F1
#
_entry.id   AF-A0A2X1PSI0-F1
#
_cell.length_a   1.000
_cell.length_b   1.000
_cell.length_c   1.000
_cell.angle_alpha   90.00
_cell.angle_beta   90.00
_cell.angle_gamma   90.00
#
_symmetry.space_group_name_H-M   'P 1'
#
loop_
_entity.id
_entity.type
_entity.pdbx_description
1 polymer ?
#
loop_
_entity_poly.entity_id
_entity_poly.type
_entity_poly.pdbx_seq_one_letter_code
_entity_poly.pdbx_strand_id
1 'polypeptide(L)' 'MLAAVVFGHQQQQVVIEAIKEFAKEAGKPRWDWVAPQPNTDLINKVKAIAEARLGDAYRITEKTITLRTNRCD' A
#
# COMPACT_ATOMS: atom_id res chain seq x y z
N MET A 1 13.20 -16.68 -16.65
CA MET A 1 13.05 -15.50 -15.77
C MET A 1 12.04 -15.73 -14.64
N LEU A 2 10.75 -15.95 -14.91
CA LEU A 2 9.74 -16.20 -13.85
C LEU A 2 10.06 -17.43 -12.98
N ALA A 3 10.51 -18.52 -13.59
CA ALA A 3 10.89 -19.75 -12.88
C ALA A 3 12.03 -19.53 -11.86
N ALA A 4 12.98 -18.63 -12.15
CA ALA A 4 14.08 -18.33 -11.24
C ALA A 4 13.60 -17.54 -9.99
N VAL A 5 12.63 -16.64 -10.16
CA VAL A 5 12.01 -15.90 -9.05
C VAL A 5 11.22 -16.83 -8.14
N VAL A 6 10.44 -17.76 -8.73
CA VAL A 6 9.68 -18.76 -7.97
C VAL A 6 10.63 -19.69 -7.21
N PHE A 7 11.70 -20.15 -7.85
CA PHE A 7 12.71 -20.97 -7.22
C PHE A 7 13.36 -20.25 -6.03
N GLY A 8 13.78 -19.00 -6.19
CA GLY A 8 14.33 -18.19 -5.09
C GLY A 8 13.34 -18.02 -3.94
N HIS A 9 12.06 -17.73 -4.25
CA HIS A 9 11.01 -17.60 -3.24
C HIS A 9 10.75 -18.91 -2.45
N GLN A 10 10.90 -20.07 -3.09
CA GLN A 10 10.77 -21.36 -2.43
C GLN A 10 11.99 -21.65 -1.53
N GLN A 11 13.21 -21.44 -2.05
CA GLN A 11 14.43 -21.75 -1.29
C GLN A 11 14.64 -20.81 -0.10
N GLN A 12 14.18 -19.56 -0.15
CA GLN A 12 14.31 -18.63 0.98
C GLN A 12 13.40 -18.97 2.19
N GLN A 13 12.40 -19.85 2.02
CA GLN A 13 11.46 -20.18 3.12
C GLN A 13 12.17 -20.76 4.34
N VAL A 14 13.25 -21.54 4.13
CA VAL A 14 14.07 -22.10 5.23
C VAL A 14 14.65 -21.01 6.13
N VAL A 15 15.05 -19.87 5.55
CA VAL A 15 15.59 -18.74 6.29
C VAL A 15 14.48 -18.04 7.08
N ILE A 16 13.28 -17.92 6.51
CA ILE A 16 12.12 -17.35 7.19
C ILE A 16 11.71 -18.20 8.39
N GLU A 17 11.71 -19.53 8.25
CA GLU A 17 11.42 -20.47 9.33
C GLU A 17 12.44 -20.36 10.47
N ALA A 18 13.73 -20.31 10.14
CA ALA A 18 14.79 -20.10 11.13
C ALA A 18 14.64 -18.78 11.90
N ILE A 19 14.32 -17.68 11.20
CA ILE A 19 14.08 -16.36 11.84
C ILE A 19 12.84 -16.41 12.74
N LYS A 20 11.77 -17.11 12.33
CA LYS A 20 10.57 -17.26 13.17
C LYS A 20 10.89 -18.00 14.45
N GLU A 21 11.72 -19.05 14.40
CA GLU A 21 12.12 -19.79 15.58
C GLU A 21 13.01 -18.93 16.50
N PHE A 22 14.01 -18.26 15.93
CA PHE A 22 14.84 -17.31 16.68
C PHE A 22 14.03 -16.18 17.34
N ALA A 23 13.02 -15.65 16.64
CA ALA A 23 12.14 -14.63 17.18
C ALA A 23 11.24 -15.13 18.33
N LYS A 24 10.96 -16.44 18.42
CA LYS A 24 10.28 -17.00 19.61
C LYS A 24 11.20 -17.05 20.82
N GLU A 25 12.48 -17.37 20.60
CA GLU A 25 13.46 -17.50 21.68
C GLU A 25 13.97 -16.15 22.19
N ALA A 26 14.28 -15.22 21.28
CA ALA A 26 14.99 -13.98 21.59
C ALA A 26 14.31 -12.71 21.01
N GLY A 27 13.06 -12.83 20.57
CA GLY A 27 12.32 -11.71 19.99
C GLY A 27 12.04 -10.61 21.02
N LYS A 28 12.25 -9.36 20.62
CA LYS A 28 11.75 -8.20 21.36
C LYS A 28 10.21 -8.21 21.35
N PRO A 29 9.55 -7.68 22.40
CA PRO A 29 8.11 -7.57 22.42
C PRO A 29 7.62 -6.80 21.18
N ARG A 30 6.54 -7.29 20.58
CA ARG A 30 5.88 -6.57 19.49
C ARG A 30 5.32 -5.25 20.01
N TRP A 31 5.36 -4.24 19.17
CA TRP A 31 4.69 -2.99 19.46
C TRP A 31 3.18 -3.20 19.42
N ASP A 32 2.50 -2.71 20.46
CA ASP A 32 1.03 -2.68 20.51
C ASP A 32 0.50 -1.48 19.72
N TRP A 33 0.78 -1.50 18.41
CA TRP A 33 0.33 -0.47 17.50
C TRP A 33 -1.02 -0.87 16.90
N VAL A 34 -2.00 0.04 17.02
CA VAL A 34 -3.33 -0.10 16.41
C VAL A 34 -3.49 0.98 15.35
N ALA A 35 -3.95 0.59 14.17
CA ALA A 35 -4.26 1.55 13.10
C ALA A 35 -5.40 2.49 13.54
N PRO A 36 -5.31 3.80 13.27
CA PRO A 36 -6.41 4.72 13.56
C PRO A 36 -7.65 4.35 12.75
N GLN A 37 -8.83 4.45 13.38
CA GLN A 37 -10.09 4.20 12.69
C GLN A 37 -10.30 5.24 11.57
N PRO A 38 -10.62 4.81 10.34
CA PRO A 38 -10.89 5.74 9.26
C PRO A 38 -12.19 6.51 9.51
N ASN A 39 -12.18 7.82 9.25
CA ASN A 39 -13.40 8.62 9.26
C ASN A 39 -14.19 8.39 7.96
N THR A 40 -15.05 7.37 7.96
CA THR A 40 -15.82 6.94 6.79
C THR A 40 -16.72 8.04 6.24
N ASP A 41 -17.30 8.87 7.11
CA ASP A 41 -18.19 9.96 6.69
C ASP A 41 -17.43 11.03 5.91
N LEU A 42 -16.25 11.43 6.40
CA LEU A 42 -15.39 12.37 5.71
C LEU A 42 -14.91 11.79 4.37
N ILE A 43 -14.47 10.54 4.36
CA ILE A 43 -14.04 9.84 3.14
C ILE A 43 -15.15 9.84 2.10
N ASN A 44 -16.38 9.51 2.51
CA ASN A 44 -17.53 9.47 1.60
C ASN A 44 -17.88 10.86 1.04
N LYS A 45 -17.82 11.91 1.87
CA LYS A 45 -18.01 13.30 1.42
C LYS A 45 -16.97 13.72 0.39
N VAL A 46 -15.68 13.42 0.64
CA VAL A 46 -14.59 13.72 -0.29
C VAL A 46 -14.74 12.91 -1.58
N LYS A 47 -15.09 11.62 -1.47
CA LYS A 47 -15.33 10.74 -2.61
C LYS A 47 -16.41 11.30 -3.53
N ALA A 48 -17.54 11.74 -2.97
CA ALA A 48 -18.65 12.30 -3.74
C ALA A 48 -18.26 13.54 -4.59
N ILE A 49 -17.34 14.38 -4.13
CA ILE A 49 -16.95 15.61 -4.84
C ILE A 49 -15.73 15.44 -5.76
N ALA A 50 -14.89 14.43 -5.51
CA ALA A 50 -13.58 14.31 -6.17
C ALA A 50 -13.44 13.07 -7.07
N GLU A 51 -14.18 11.99 -6.85
CA GLU A 51 -13.94 10.70 -7.53
C GLU A 51 -14.04 10.80 -9.06
N ALA A 52 -15.11 11.41 -9.58
CA ALA A 52 -15.29 11.56 -11.03
C ALA A 52 -14.19 12.45 -11.64
N ARG A 53 -13.89 13.59 -11.01
CA ARG A 53 -12.85 14.54 -11.46
C ARG A 53 -11.47 13.89 -11.50
N LEU A 54 -11.13 13.11 -10.48
CA LEU A 54 -9.86 12.37 -10.43
C LEU A 54 -9.83 11.27 -11.49
N GLY A 55 -10.92 10.52 -11.67
CA GLY A 55 -11.02 9.50 -12.72
C GLY A 55 -10.77 10.06 -14.12
N ASP A 56 -11.33 11.23 -14.43
CA ASP A 56 -11.10 11.91 -15.71
C ASP A 56 -9.69 12.51 -15.82
N ALA A 57 -9.15 13.07 -14.75
CA ALA A 57 -7.78 13.60 -14.74
C ALA A 57 -6.74 12.51 -15.04
N TYR A 58 -6.91 11.29 -14.49
CA TYR A 58 -5.99 10.18 -14.73
C TYR A 58 -6.08 9.57 -16.14
N ARG A 59 -7.03 9.99 -16.97
CA ARG A 59 -7.07 9.65 -18.41
C ARG A 59 -6.19 10.55 -19.26
N ILE A 60 -5.75 11.69 -18.73
CA ILE A 60 -4.87 12.63 -19.42
C ILE A 60 -3.43 12.07 -19.38
N THR A 61 -2.81 11.91 -20.54
CA THR A 61 -1.45 11.35 -20.68
C THR A 61 -0.35 12.38 -20.39
N GLU A 62 -0.65 13.66 -20.56
CA GLU A 62 0.30 14.74 -20.27
C GLU A 62 0.37 15.06 -18.78
N LYS A 63 1.49 14.69 -18.15
CA LYS A 63 1.76 14.87 -16.71
C LYS A 63 1.48 16.28 -16.19
N THR A 64 1.91 17.32 -16.92
CA THR A 64 1.75 18.71 -16.47
C THR A 64 0.28 19.13 -16.41
N ILE A 65 -0.53 18.65 -17.35
CA ILE A 65 -1.97 18.91 -17.39
C ILE A 65 -2.66 18.11 -16.28
N THR A 66 -2.42 16.80 -16.17
CA THR A 66 -3.01 15.94 -15.11
C THR A 66 -2.82 16.51 -13.70
N LEU A 67 -1.65 17.08 -13.41
CA LEU A 67 -1.34 17.66 -12.10
C LEU A 67 -1.94 19.06 -11.87
N ARG A 68 -2.30 19.79 -12.93
CA ARG A 68 -2.81 21.17 -12.85
C ARG A 68 -4.34 21.25 -12.88
N THR A 69 -5.02 20.30 -13.51
CA THR A 69 -6.50 20.28 -13.62
C THR A 69 -7.23 19.98 -12.30
N ASN A 70 -6.50 19.51 -11.28
CA ASN A 70 -7.03 19.21 -9.94
C ASN A 70 -6.86 20.35 -8.93
N ARG A 71 -6.49 21.56 -9.37
CA ARG A 71 -6.50 22.74 -8.49
C ARG A 71 -7.95 23.01 -8.08
N CYS A 72 -8.22 22.95 -6.78
CA CYS A 72 -9.49 23.44 -6.23
C CYS A 72 -9.41 24.97 -6.28
N ASP A 73 -10.01 25.56 -7.31
CA ASP A 73 -10.51 26.94 -7.24
C ASP A 73 -11.80 26.96 -6.41
#